data_AF-A0A9E3BP90-F1
#
_entry.id   AF-A0A9E3BP90-F1
#
_cell.length_a   1.000
_cell.length_b   1.000
_cell.length_c   1.000
_cell.angle_alpha   90.00
_cell.angle_beta   90.00
_cell.angle_gamma   90.00
#
_symmetry.space_group_name_H-M   'P 1'
#
loop_
_entity.id
_entity.type
_entity.pdbx_description
1 polymer ?
#
loop_
_entity_poly.entity_id
_entity_poly.type
_entity_poly.pdbx_seq_one_letter_code
_entity_poly.pdbx_strand_id
1 'polypeptide(L)'
;SAGTMTEPPPPNRAGRASALWRRLAQAHPGFGNPARFFGADQISDSRWVIFTVTTTGAEFIEQLSKLTNSEPGLGGLVTLKDSSWLLTLTIFHQPEVIGQPSGTYLWWGYSLYPERTGDFIKKPMNACTGAEILEETLRHLRFDQLLDRVMADSICVPCDLPYVNNIWLPRRSTDRPPVVPQGATNLGLIGQYVELPREIAFTIEYSARGAWEAIRLLLKRGPAPPPVYQGQDDPKALLATLRVFLGL
;
A
#
# COMPACT_ATOMS: atom_id res chain seq x y z
N SER A 1 2.56 -12.64 4.13
CA SER A 1 2.57 -13.49 5.34
C SER A 1 2.90 -12.62 6.52
N ALA A 2 2.38 -12.91 7.72
CA ALA A 2 2.66 -12.12 8.91
C ALA A 2 3.70 -12.83 9.79
N GLY A 3 4.66 -12.07 10.31
CA GLY A 3 5.56 -12.49 11.38
C GLY A 3 5.00 -12.10 12.75
N THR A 4 5.89 -11.98 13.73
CA THR A 4 5.57 -11.56 15.09
C THR A 4 6.65 -10.62 15.62
N MET A 5 6.54 -10.21 16.88
CA MET A 5 7.58 -9.47 17.57
C MET A 5 8.93 -10.20 17.55
N THR A 6 8.92 -11.54 17.59
CA THR A 6 10.12 -12.37 17.75
C THR A 6 10.44 -13.25 16.55
N GLU A 7 9.57 -13.32 15.55
CA GLU A 7 9.77 -14.15 14.35
C GLU A 7 9.55 -13.32 13.08
N PRO A 8 10.42 -13.45 12.07
CA PRO A 8 10.21 -12.78 10.79
C PRO A 8 9.00 -13.38 10.05
N PRO A 9 8.39 -12.65 9.10
CA PRO A 9 7.35 -13.21 8.25
C PRO A 9 7.83 -14.48 7.53
N PRO A 10 7.07 -15.60 7.56
CA PRO A 10 7.47 -16.81 6.86
C PRO A 10 7.44 -16.59 5.34
N PRO A 11 8.23 -17.34 4.55
CA PRO A 11 8.24 -17.21 3.10
C PRO A 11 6.84 -17.34 2.50
N ASN A 12 6.49 -16.41 1.62
CA ASN A 12 5.15 -16.34 1.06
C ASN A 12 4.89 -17.47 0.04
N ARG A 13 3.73 -18.12 0.13
CA ARG A 13 3.30 -19.13 -0.85
C ARG A 13 2.58 -18.43 -2.01
N ALA A 14 2.83 -18.86 -3.25
CA ALA A 14 2.23 -18.26 -4.45
C ALA A 14 0.70 -18.07 -4.29
N GLY A 15 0.23 -16.83 -4.53
CA GLY A 15 -1.15 -16.43 -4.27
C GLY A 15 -2.17 -17.15 -5.16
N ARG A 16 -3.26 -17.64 -4.56
CA ARG A 16 -4.35 -18.35 -5.27
C ARG A 16 -5.19 -17.42 -6.17
N ALA A 17 -5.24 -16.12 -5.87
CA ALA A 17 -6.09 -15.16 -6.57
C ALA A 17 -5.77 -15.04 -8.07
N SER A 18 -4.49 -15.06 -8.45
CA SER A 18 -4.09 -14.96 -9.87
C SER A 18 -4.33 -16.24 -10.66
N ALA A 19 -4.65 -17.37 -10.01
CA ALA A 19 -4.84 -18.65 -10.69
C ALA A 19 -6.09 -18.63 -11.59
N LEU A 20 -7.18 -18.03 -11.12
CA LEU A 20 -8.40 -17.89 -11.92
C LEU A 20 -8.14 -17.00 -13.15
N TRP A 21 -7.51 -15.84 -12.95
CA TRP A 21 -7.21 -14.94 -14.06
C TRP A 21 -6.29 -15.60 -15.10
N ARG A 22 -5.27 -16.34 -14.65
CA ARG A 22 -4.40 -17.12 -15.55
C ARG A 22 -5.18 -18.13 -16.39
N ARG A 23 -6.12 -18.87 -15.79
CA ARG A 23 -6.97 -19.83 -16.52
C ARG A 23 -7.86 -19.14 -17.55
N LEU A 24 -8.48 -18.01 -17.18
CA LEU A 24 -9.31 -17.23 -18.10
C LEU A 24 -8.51 -16.69 -19.29
N ALA A 25 -7.33 -16.11 -19.02
CA ALA A 25 -6.44 -15.57 -20.05
C ALA A 25 -5.89 -16.65 -21.00
N GLN A 26 -5.68 -17.87 -20.52
CA GLN A 26 -5.27 -19.01 -21.36
C GLN A 26 -6.40 -19.54 -22.23
N ALA A 27 -7.63 -19.57 -21.70
CA ALA A 27 -8.79 -20.11 -22.41
C ALA A 27 -9.41 -19.13 -23.40
N HIS A 28 -9.30 -17.82 -23.16
CA HIS A 28 -10.04 -16.80 -23.91
C HIS A 28 -9.17 -15.58 -24.25
N PRO A 29 -9.10 -15.18 -25.53
CA PRO A 29 -8.53 -13.89 -25.93
C PRO A 29 -9.25 -12.72 -25.26
N GLY A 30 -8.53 -11.63 -25.01
CA GLY A 30 -9.10 -10.39 -24.44
C GLY A 30 -9.19 -10.35 -22.90
N PHE A 31 -8.79 -11.41 -22.21
CA PHE A 31 -8.70 -11.44 -20.74
C PHE A 31 -7.41 -10.84 -20.18
N GLY A 32 -6.53 -10.30 -21.03
CA GLY A 32 -5.28 -9.66 -20.60
C GLY A 32 -4.16 -10.63 -20.22
N ASN A 33 -3.18 -10.13 -19.47
CA ASN A 33 -1.93 -10.83 -19.18
C ASN A 33 -1.60 -10.79 -17.67
N PRO A 34 -2.15 -11.71 -16.87
CA PRO A 34 -1.89 -11.78 -15.43
C PRO A 34 -0.41 -11.95 -15.07
N ALA A 35 0.41 -12.54 -15.96
CA ALA A 35 1.82 -12.77 -15.69
C ALA A 35 2.60 -11.45 -15.55
N ARG A 36 2.11 -10.34 -16.11
CA ARG A 36 2.73 -9.01 -15.93
C ARG A 36 2.58 -8.45 -14.53
N PHE A 37 1.57 -8.89 -13.78
CA PHE A 37 1.30 -8.41 -12.43
C PHE A 37 1.63 -9.45 -11.35
N PHE A 38 1.60 -10.74 -11.70
CA PHE A 38 1.77 -11.83 -10.75
C PHE A 38 2.88 -12.81 -11.16
N GLY A 39 3.73 -12.41 -12.11
CA GLY A 39 4.92 -13.16 -12.51
C GLY A 39 5.94 -13.19 -11.38
N ALA A 40 6.63 -14.32 -11.23
CA ALA A 40 7.64 -14.49 -10.18
C ALA A 40 8.82 -13.52 -10.35
N ASP A 41 9.16 -13.20 -11.60
CA ASP A 41 10.15 -12.22 -12.03
C ASP A 41 9.80 -10.79 -11.64
N GLN A 42 8.53 -10.51 -11.33
CA GLN A 42 8.05 -9.17 -10.97
C GLN A 42 7.99 -8.94 -9.47
N ILE A 43 8.16 -10.00 -8.65
CA ILE A 43 7.95 -9.92 -7.19
C ILE A 43 8.91 -8.93 -6.53
N SER A 44 10.18 -8.88 -6.95
CA SER A 44 11.15 -7.93 -6.39
C SER A 44 10.68 -6.49 -6.52
N ASP A 45 10.03 -6.18 -7.65
CA ASP A 45 9.65 -4.81 -8.03
C ASP A 45 8.28 -4.42 -7.44
N SER A 46 7.55 -5.40 -6.88
CA SER A 46 6.23 -5.19 -6.29
C SER A 46 6.13 -5.46 -4.78
N ARG A 47 7.22 -5.89 -4.15
CA ARG A 47 7.24 -6.34 -2.75
C ARG A 47 7.51 -5.19 -1.79
N TRP A 48 6.65 -5.04 -0.78
CA TRP A 48 6.98 -4.28 0.43
C TRP A 48 6.96 -5.19 1.65
N VAL A 49 7.63 -4.73 2.70
CA VAL A 49 7.36 -5.17 4.06
C VAL A 49 6.69 -4.02 4.79
N ILE A 50 5.53 -4.31 5.36
CA ILE A 50 4.78 -3.40 6.22
C ILE A 50 4.91 -3.88 7.65
N PHE A 51 4.62 -3.03 8.63
CA PHE A 51 4.54 -3.43 10.01
C PHE A 51 3.52 -2.57 10.74
N THR A 52 2.78 -3.21 11.64
CA THR A 52 1.84 -2.53 12.55
C THR A 52 2.37 -2.68 13.95
N VAL A 53 2.34 -1.59 14.71
CA VAL A 53 2.75 -1.58 16.10
C VAL A 53 1.57 -1.23 16.98
N THR A 54 1.31 -2.08 17.97
CA THR A 54 0.36 -1.81 19.06
C THR A 54 1.17 -1.55 20.31
N THR A 55 0.97 -0.40 20.97
CA THR A 55 1.68 -0.02 22.20
C THR A 55 0.72 0.35 23.32
N THR A 56 1.07 0.02 24.57
CA THR A 56 0.37 0.52 25.78
C THR A 56 0.98 1.82 26.34
N GLY A 57 2.12 2.27 25.81
CA GLY A 57 2.77 3.53 26.16
C GLY A 57 2.49 4.64 25.14
N ALA A 58 2.13 5.84 25.62
CA ALA A 58 1.87 7.01 24.79
C ALA A 58 3.16 7.70 24.31
N GLU A 59 4.32 7.36 24.87
CA GLU A 59 5.58 8.07 24.70
C GLU A 59 6.01 8.16 23.23
N PHE A 60 5.89 7.06 22.48
CA PHE A 60 6.21 7.06 21.05
C PHE A 60 5.31 8.04 20.28
N ILE A 61 4.01 7.99 20.56
CA ILE A 61 2.99 8.81 19.91
C ILE A 61 3.26 10.29 20.20
N GLU A 62 3.47 10.64 21.47
CA GLU A 62 3.75 12.01 21.90
C GLU A 62 5.04 12.56 21.29
N GLN A 63 6.12 11.76 21.25
CA GLN A 63 7.38 12.21 20.66
C GLN A 63 7.28 12.38 19.15
N LEU A 64 6.60 11.49 18.43
CA LEU A 64 6.43 11.67 17.00
C LEU A 64 5.52 12.85 16.67
N SER A 65 4.45 13.07 17.44
CA SER A 65 3.60 14.26 17.28
C SER A 65 4.39 15.55 17.51
N LYS A 66 5.26 15.58 18.53
CA LYS A 66 6.19 16.71 18.77
C LYS A 66 7.17 16.89 17.61
N LEU A 67 7.74 15.81 17.09
CA LEU A 67 8.70 15.85 15.99
C LEU A 67 8.07 16.39 14.69
N THR A 68 6.84 15.96 14.40
CA THR A 68 6.12 16.34 13.17
C THR A 68 5.33 17.63 13.31
N ASN A 69 5.19 18.14 14.54
CA ASN A 69 4.27 19.22 14.89
C ASN A 69 2.85 18.98 14.36
N SER A 70 2.38 17.74 14.48
CA SER A 70 1.07 17.31 14.02
C SER A 70 0.44 16.33 14.99
N GLU A 71 -0.87 16.47 15.18
CA GLU A 71 -1.66 15.51 15.94
C GLU A 71 -1.79 14.16 15.22
N PRO A 72 -2.00 13.05 15.97
CA PRO A 72 -2.33 11.74 15.42
C PRO A 72 -3.45 11.81 14.39
N GLY A 73 -3.25 11.20 13.22
CA GLY A 73 -4.22 11.18 12.12
C GLY A 73 -4.23 12.41 11.20
N LEU A 74 -3.52 13.49 11.53
CA LEU A 74 -3.46 14.70 10.69
C LEU A 74 -2.15 14.85 9.91
N GLY A 75 -1.07 14.21 10.37
CA GLY A 75 0.29 14.47 9.88
C GLY A 75 0.66 13.77 8.58
N GLY A 76 -0.18 12.87 8.08
CA GLY A 76 0.15 12.04 6.93
C GLY A 76 1.36 11.13 7.19
N LEU A 77 2.11 10.85 6.13
CA LEU A 77 3.26 9.94 6.15
C LEU A 77 4.56 10.70 6.47
N VAL A 78 5.39 10.12 7.35
CA VAL A 78 6.75 10.56 7.67
C VAL A 78 7.75 9.59 7.03
N THR A 79 8.52 10.07 6.06
CA THR A 79 9.56 9.27 5.38
C THR A 79 10.94 9.60 5.92
N LEU A 80 11.64 8.58 6.41
CA LEU A 80 13.03 8.65 6.87
C LEU A 80 13.95 8.47 5.65
N LYS A 81 14.26 9.58 4.98
CA LYS A 81 14.96 9.59 3.67
C LYS A 81 16.35 8.97 3.70
N ASP A 82 17.03 9.06 4.85
CA ASP A 82 18.39 8.55 5.04
C ASP A 82 18.40 7.07 5.48
N SER A 83 17.24 6.45 5.67
CA SER A 83 17.16 5.02 5.95
C SER A 83 17.48 4.22 4.70
N SER A 84 18.36 3.23 4.82
CA SER A 84 18.66 2.25 3.78
C SER A 84 17.41 1.51 3.29
N TRP A 85 16.41 1.34 4.16
CA TRP A 85 15.11 0.74 3.84
C TRP A 85 14.13 1.73 3.20
N LEU A 86 14.44 3.03 3.17
CA LEU A 86 13.50 4.10 2.85
C LEU A 86 12.20 3.95 3.66
N LEU A 87 12.36 3.89 4.98
CA LEU A 87 11.28 3.65 5.92
C LEU A 87 10.29 4.81 5.92
N THR A 88 9.00 4.49 5.89
CA THR A 88 7.92 5.46 6.03
C THR A 88 6.94 4.99 7.10
N LEU A 89 6.49 5.90 7.95
CA LEU A 89 5.57 5.62 9.06
C LEU A 89 4.47 6.67 9.18
N THR A 90 3.39 6.32 9.85
CA THR A 90 2.26 7.20 10.17
C THR A 90 1.67 6.81 11.51
N ILE A 91 1.13 7.80 12.20
CA ILE A 91 0.27 7.58 13.34
C ILE A 91 -1.16 7.84 12.90
N PHE A 92 -2.02 6.85 13.14
CA PHE A 92 -3.44 6.94 12.84
C PHE A 92 -4.15 7.88 13.81
N HIS A 93 -5.36 8.30 13.44
CA HIS A 93 -6.29 8.81 14.43
C HIS A 93 -6.55 7.72 15.47
N GLN A 94 -6.61 8.08 16.75
CA GLN A 94 -6.79 7.12 17.84
C GLN A 94 -8.20 7.30 18.45
N PRO A 95 -8.96 6.21 18.66
CA PRO A 95 -8.67 4.83 18.27
C PRO A 95 -8.76 4.63 16.74
N GLU A 96 -7.94 3.72 16.22
CA GLU A 96 -7.95 3.33 14.79
C GLU A 96 -8.90 2.16 14.53
N VAL A 97 -8.97 1.19 15.46
CA VAL A 97 -9.81 0.01 15.32
C VAL A 97 -11.02 0.03 16.26
N ILE A 98 -12.15 -0.49 15.79
CA ILE A 98 -13.35 -0.65 16.60
C ILE A 98 -13.03 -1.55 17.80
N GLY A 99 -13.26 -1.06 19.01
CA GLY A 99 -12.98 -1.79 20.24
C GLY A 99 -11.51 -1.77 20.67
N GLN A 100 -10.69 -0.85 20.15
CA GLN A 100 -9.34 -0.61 20.65
C GLN A 100 -9.37 -0.33 22.17
N PRO A 101 -8.63 -1.09 23.00
CA PRO A 101 -8.63 -0.88 24.44
C PRO A 101 -8.13 0.50 24.85
N SER A 102 -8.67 1.05 25.93
CA SER A 102 -8.19 2.32 26.49
C SER A 102 -6.71 2.21 26.90
N GLY A 103 -5.94 3.27 26.64
CA GLY A 103 -4.50 3.30 26.89
C GLY A 103 -3.68 2.47 25.89
N THR A 104 -4.26 1.99 24.79
CA THR A 104 -3.52 1.37 23.69
C THR A 104 -3.52 2.27 22.47
N TYR A 105 -2.44 2.24 21.69
CA TYR A 105 -2.26 3.05 20.49
C TYR A 105 -1.76 2.19 19.33
N LEU A 106 -2.23 2.50 18.12
CA LEU A 106 -1.81 1.82 16.91
C LEU A 106 -1.11 2.78 15.96
N TRP A 107 0.02 2.35 15.41
CA TRP A 107 0.70 3.06 14.34
C TRP A 107 1.29 2.07 13.34
N TRP A 108 1.66 2.57 12.17
CA TRP A 108 1.99 1.72 11.04
C TRP A 108 3.16 2.30 10.25
N GLY A 109 3.91 1.40 9.62
CA GLY A 109 4.93 1.79 8.66
C GLY A 109 5.20 0.73 7.62
N TYR A 110 6.03 1.09 6.66
CA TYR A 110 6.48 0.23 5.58
C TYR A 110 7.84 0.65 5.06
N SER A 111 8.46 -0.23 4.29
CA SER A 111 9.70 0.03 3.54
C SER A 111 9.48 -0.19 2.05
N LEU A 112 10.12 0.69 1.26
CA LEU A 112 10.19 0.57 -0.19
C LEU A 112 11.34 -0.33 -0.67
N TYR A 113 12.35 -0.58 0.17
CA TYR A 113 13.51 -1.41 -0.15
C TYR A 113 13.74 -2.50 0.92
N PRO A 114 12.78 -3.41 1.14
CA PRO A 114 12.85 -4.38 2.23
C PRO A 114 13.96 -5.43 2.06
N GLU A 115 14.56 -5.53 0.88
CA GLU A 115 15.71 -6.38 0.57
C GLU A 115 17.07 -5.76 0.95
N ARG A 116 17.12 -4.45 1.21
CA ARG A 116 18.36 -3.76 1.58
C ARG A 116 18.71 -4.01 3.05
N THR A 117 20.01 -4.03 3.34
CA THR A 117 20.50 -4.18 4.70
C THR A 117 20.23 -2.91 5.52
N GLY A 118 19.70 -3.07 6.73
CA GLY A 118 19.42 -1.94 7.63
C GLY A 118 20.68 -1.24 8.14
N ASP A 119 20.51 0.01 8.55
CA ASP A 119 21.59 0.88 9.02
C ASP A 119 22.05 0.50 10.42
N PHE A 120 21.17 -0.05 11.26
CA PHE A 120 21.49 -0.48 12.62
C PHE A 120 21.38 -2.00 12.79
N ILE A 121 20.31 -2.63 12.28
CA ILE A 121 20.04 -4.07 12.44
C ILE A 121 20.90 -4.97 11.54
N LYS A 122 21.60 -4.41 10.55
CA LYS A 122 22.54 -5.13 9.65
C LYS A 122 21.95 -6.41 9.00
N LYS A 123 20.63 -6.41 8.78
CA LYS A 123 19.91 -7.44 8.01
C LYS A 123 18.95 -6.80 7.01
N PRO A 124 18.59 -7.53 5.93
CA PRO A 124 17.43 -7.18 5.11
C PRO A 124 16.16 -7.10 5.94
N MET A 125 15.32 -6.07 5.75
CA MET A 125 14.07 -5.90 6.51
C MET A 125 13.13 -7.11 6.36
N ASN A 126 13.10 -7.73 5.18
CA ASN A 126 12.29 -8.94 4.93
C ASN A 126 12.76 -10.19 5.71
N ALA A 127 13.90 -10.12 6.39
CA ALA A 127 14.42 -11.14 7.29
C ALA A 127 14.42 -10.69 8.76
N CYS A 128 13.81 -9.54 9.07
CA CYS A 128 13.72 -8.99 10.41
C CYS A 128 12.45 -9.42 11.13
N THR A 129 12.57 -9.60 12.45
CA THR A 129 11.44 -9.72 13.38
C THR A 129 10.79 -8.35 13.59
N GLY A 130 9.62 -8.33 14.25
CA GLY A 130 9.00 -7.08 14.65
C GLY A 130 9.87 -6.24 15.59
N ALA A 131 10.56 -6.89 16.54
CA ALA A 131 11.47 -6.23 17.47
C ALA A 131 12.61 -5.51 16.75
N GLU A 132 13.23 -6.17 15.78
CA GLU A 132 14.33 -5.60 15.00
C GLU A 132 13.85 -4.42 14.13
N ILE A 133 12.69 -4.55 13.49
CA ILE A 133 12.11 -3.44 12.71
C ILE A 133 11.80 -2.23 13.62
N LEU A 134 11.25 -2.49 14.81
CA LEU A 134 10.95 -1.43 15.77
C LEU A 134 12.23 -0.75 16.26
N GLU A 135 13.28 -1.51 16.58
CA GLU A 135 14.57 -0.96 16.98
C GLU A 135 15.20 -0.09 15.87
N GLU A 136 15.26 -0.57 14.63
CA GLU A 136 15.76 0.22 13.49
C GLU A 136 14.98 1.54 13.36
N THR A 137 13.65 1.47 13.48
CA THR A 137 12.77 2.64 13.38
C THR A 137 13.09 3.68 14.46
N LEU A 138 13.20 3.24 15.71
CA LEU A 138 13.46 4.12 16.85
C LEU A 138 14.85 4.76 16.77
N ARG A 139 15.85 4.04 16.28
CA ARG A 139 17.20 4.57 16.06
C ARG A 139 17.25 5.62 14.94
N HIS A 140 16.50 5.44 13.86
CA HIS A 140 16.38 6.49 12.83
C HIS A 140 15.69 7.75 13.35
N LEU A 141 14.68 7.59 14.22
CA LEU A 141 14.01 8.71 14.88
C LEU A 141 14.83 9.38 15.99
N ARG A 142 16.01 8.81 16.35
CA ARG A 142 16.84 9.25 17.48
C ARG A 142 16.12 9.18 18.83
N PHE A 143 15.24 8.19 18.98
CA PHE A 143 14.48 7.93 20.20
C PHE A 143 15.20 6.94 21.13
N ASP A 144 16.54 6.94 21.14
CA ASP A 144 17.38 5.97 21.85
C ASP A 144 17.05 5.91 23.36
N GLN A 145 16.71 7.03 23.99
CA GLN A 145 16.34 7.09 25.40
C GLN A 145 15.01 6.41 25.74
N LEU A 146 14.16 6.20 24.73
CA LEU A 146 12.85 5.55 24.87
C LEU A 146 12.89 4.09 24.40
N LEU A 147 14.02 3.63 23.85
CA LEU A 147 14.14 2.34 23.20
C LEU A 147 13.64 1.20 24.08
N ASP A 148 14.23 1.01 25.26
CA ASP A 148 13.89 -0.09 26.17
C ASP A 148 12.41 -0.07 26.56
N ARG A 149 11.87 1.12 26.82
CA ARG A 149 10.47 1.29 27.23
C ARG A 149 9.50 1.01 26.11
N VAL A 150 9.71 1.61 24.94
CA VAL A 150 8.86 1.39 23.76
C VAL A 150 8.92 -0.07 23.34
N MET A 151 10.09 -0.71 23.41
CA MET A 151 10.24 -2.13 23.10
C MET A 151 9.49 -3.02 24.10
N ALA A 152 9.46 -2.67 25.38
CA ALA A 152 8.72 -3.42 26.40
C ALA A 152 7.19 -3.24 26.29
N ASP A 153 6.74 -2.05 25.93
CA ASP A 153 5.31 -1.69 25.87
C ASP A 153 4.66 -1.99 24.51
N SER A 154 5.44 -2.42 23.51
CA SER A 154 4.98 -2.58 22.12
C SER A 154 5.02 -4.01 21.61
N ILE A 155 4.04 -4.34 20.77
CA ILE A 155 4.04 -5.50 19.89
C ILE A 155 4.13 -4.99 18.45
N CYS A 156 5.21 -5.32 17.76
CA CYS A 156 5.39 -5.05 16.34
C CYS A 156 5.12 -6.31 15.52
N VAL A 157 4.19 -6.22 14.56
CA VAL A 157 3.82 -7.32 13.66
C VAL A 157 4.22 -6.96 12.23
N PRO A 158 5.33 -7.52 11.70
CA PRO A 158 5.71 -7.32 10.32
C PRO A 158 4.87 -8.20 9.38
N CYS A 159 4.62 -7.72 8.17
CA CYS A 159 3.93 -8.46 7.12
C CYS A 159 4.64 -8.28 5.78
N ASP A 160 5.02 -9.41 5.19
CA ASP A 160 5.64 -9.47 3.88
C ASP A 160 4.58 -9.59 2.77
N LEU A 161 4.55 -8.58 1.89
CA LEU A 161 3.55 -8.39 0.85
C LEU A 161 4.22 -8.35 -0.54
N PRO A 162 4.40 -9.51 -1.22
CA PRO A 162 5.12 -9.60 -2.49
C PRO A 162 4.42 -8.93 -3.68
N TYR A 163 3.13 -8.60 -3.55
CA TYR A 163 2.29 -8.09 -4.65
C TYR A 163 1.58 -6.79 -4.27
N VAL A 164 2.12 -5.99 -3.35
CA VAL A 164 1.44 -4.75 -2.94
C VAL A 164 1.49 -3.68 -4.04
N ASN A 165 2.62 -3.59 -4.72
CA ASN A 165 2.87 -2.57 -5.76
C ASN A 165 2.70 -3.09 -7.18
N ASN A 166 2.31 -4.35 -7.34
CA ASN A 166 2.32 -4.99 -8.64
C ASN A 166 1.37 -4.32 -9.65
N ILE A 167 0.35 -3.62 -9.17
CA ILE A 167 -0.59 -2.83 -9.97
C ILE A 167 0.14 -1.73 -10.78
N TRP A 168 1.25 -1.22 -10.25
CA TRP A 168 2.05 -0.14 -10.86
C TRP A 168 3.16 -0.66 -11.77
N LEU A 169 3.32 -1.98 -11.91
CA LEU A 169 4.32 -2.55 -12.80
C LEU A 169 4.11 -2.06 -14.24
N PRO A 170 5.20 -1.83 -14.99
CA PRO A 170 5.11 -1.48 -16.39
C PRO A 170 4.25 -2.47 -17.16
N ARG A 171 3.26 -1.94 -17.88
CA ARG A 171 2.26 -2.73 -18.59
C ARG A 171 1.95 -2.14 -19.95
N ARG A 172 1.40 -2.97 -20.83
CA ARG A 172 0.74 -2.57 -22.07
C ARG A 172 -0.73 -2.31 -21.79
N SER A 173 -1.38 -1.56 -22.69
CA SER A 173 -2.83 -1.34 -22.65
C SER A 173 -3.63 -2.64 -22.71
N THR A 174 -3.07 -3.69 -23.30
CA THR A 174 -3.69 -5.01 -23.43
C THR A 174 -3.46 -5.94 -22.24
N ASP A 175 -2.60 -5.59 -21.28
CA ASP A 175 -2.30 -6.50 -20.16
C ASP A 175 -3.43 -6.56 -19.13
N ARG A 176 -4.32 -5.57 -19.11
CA ARG A 176 -5.55 -5.58 -18.31
C ARG A 176 -6.76 -5.77 -19.22
N PRO A 177 -7.71 -6.66 -18.89
CA PRO A 177 -8.96 -6.79 -19.65
C PRO A 177 -9.87 -5.58 -19.42
N PRO A 178 -10.79 -5.29 -20.35
CA PRO A 178 -11.87 -4.34 -20.07
C PRO A 178 -12.80 -4.87 -18.98
N VAL A 179 -13.56 -3.97 -18.36
CA VAL A 179 -14.57 -4.29 -17.33
C VAL A 179 -15.56 -5.36 -17.79
N VAL A 180 -16.02 -5.30 -19.04
CA VAL A 180 -16.82 -6.36 -19.67
C VAL A 180 -16.06 -6.83 -20.92
N PRO A 181 -15.47 -8.05 -20.91
CA PRO A 181 -14.80 -8.62 -22.06
C PRO A 181 -15.69 -8.64 -23.31
N GLN A 182 -15.08 -8.46 -24.49
CA GLN A 182 -15.83 -8.46 -25.74
C GLN A 182 -16.60 -9.77 -25.92
N GLY A 183 -17.91 -9.67 -26.19
CA GLY A 183 -18.80 -10.81 -26.36
C GLY A 183 -19.36 -11.40 -25.05
N ALA A 184 -18.88 -10.96 -23.89
CA ALA A 184 -19.47 -11.37 -22.61
C ALA A 184 -20.86 -10.74 -22.41
N THR A 185 -21.84 -11.57 -22.04
CA THR A 185 -23.22 -11.14 -21.78
C THR A 185 -23.62 -11.23 -20.31
N ASN A 186 -22.86 -11.99 -19.51
CA ASN A 186 -23.16 -12.30 -18.12
C ASN A 186 -21.92 -12.29 -17.21
N LEU A 187 -20.80 -11.73 -17.67
CA LEU A 187 -19.55 -11.67 -16.91
C LEU A 187 -19.00 -10.25 -16.88
N GLY A 188 -18.79 -9.73 -15.67
CA GLY A 188 -18.13 -8.45 -15.41
C GLY A 188 -16.91 -8.66 -14.53
N LEU A 189 -15.80 -8.05 -14.90
CA LEU A 189 -14.54 -8.01 -14.16
C LEU A 189 -14.45 -6.67 -13.42
N ILE A 190 -13.97 -6.70 -12.17
CA ILE A 190 -13.90 -5.51 -11.31
C ILE A 190 -12.56 -5.46 -10.56
N GLY A 191 -12.27 -4.31 -9.94
CA GLY A 191 -11.07 -4.10 -9.14
C GLY A 191 -9.92 -3.46 -9.93
N GLN A 192 -8.72 -3.49 -9.37
CA GLN A 192 -7.59 -2.68 -9.84
C GLN A 192 -6.89 -3.22 -11.11
N TYR A 193 -7.29 -4.40 -11.58
CA TYR A 193 -6.66 -5.10 -12.71
C TYR A 193 -7.50 -5.09 -13.99
N VAL A 194 -8.62 -4.38 -14.01
CA VAL A 194 -9.35 -4.09 -15.26
C VAL A 194 -8.90 -2.77 -15.85
N GLU A 195 -9.08 -2.59 -17.15
CA GLU A 195 -8.74 -1.34 -17.84
C GLU A 195 -9.88 -0.32 -17.70
N LEU A 196 -9.60 0.79 -17.02
CA LEU A 196 -10.45 1.97 -16.94
C LEU A 196 -9.68 3.16 -17.52
N PRO A 197 -10.14 3.77 -18.62
CA PRO A 197 -9.48 4.92 -19.21
C PRO A 197 -9.44 6.12 -18.25
N ARG A 198 -8.30 6.81 -18.23
CA ARG A 198 -8.08 8.07 -17.47
C ARG A 198 -8.20 7.97 -15.95
N GLU A 199 -8.37 6.77 -15.42
CA GLU A 199 -8.39 6.50 -13.99
C GLU A 199 -7.04 6.01 -13.46
N ILE A 200 -6.80 6.26 -12.18
CA ILE A 200 -5.56 5.85 -11.49
C ILE A 200 -5.87 4.64 -10.61
N ALA A 201 -5.30 3.49 -10.98
CA ALA A 201 -5.36 2.30 -10.15
C ALA A 201 -4.63 2.56 -8.81
N PHE A 202 -5.01 1.83 -7.74
CA PHE A 202 -4.53 1.91 -6.34
C PHE A 202 -5.58 2.53 -5.42
N THR A 203 -6.50 3.30 -6.01
CA THR A 203 -7.58 3.95 -5.28
C THR A 203 -8.77 3.01 -5.06
N ILE A 204 -9.57 3.34 -4.04
CA ILE A 204 -10.91 2.74 -3.84
C ILE A 204 -11.82 3.12 -5.02
N GLU A 205 -11.71 4.36 -5.50
CA GLU A 205 -12.47 4.89 -6.64
C GLU A 205 -12.33 4.01 -7.89
N TYR A 206 -11.11 3.55 -8.22
CA TYR A 206 -10.89 2.67 -9.37
C TYR A 206 -11.73 1.38 -9.28
N SER A 207 -11.76 0.77 -8.09
CA SER A 207 -12.51 -0.47 -7.86
C SER A 207 -14.02 -0.22 -7.90
N ALA A 208 -14.49 0.87 -7.28
CA ALA A 208 -15.89 1.26 -7.26
C ALA A 208 -16.41 1.60 -8.68
N ARG A 209 -15.64 2.40 -9.45
CA ARG A 209 -15.94 2.71 -10.84
C ARG A 209 -15.98 1.45 -11.70
N GLY A 210 -15.00 0.56 -11.57
CA GLY A 210 -15.00 -0.72 -12.30
C GLY A 210 -16.27 -1.53 -12.04
N ALA A 211 -16.73 -1.58 -10.79
CA ALA A 211 -17.99 -2.24 -10.45
C ALA A 211 -19.22 -1.52 -11.05
N TRP A 212 -19.28 -0.19 -10.95
CA TRP A 212 -20.37 0.61 -11.52
C TRP A 212 -20.45 0.44 -13.05
N GLU A 213 -19.32 0.50 -13.76
CA GLU A 213 -19.27 0.28 -15.19
C GLU A 213 -19.73 -1.14 -15.58
N ALA A 214 -19.31 -2.17 -14.84
CA ALA A 214 -19.73 -3.55 -15.09
C ALA A 214 -21.24 -3.70 -14.99
N ILE A 215 -21.82 -3.21 -13.88
CA ILE A 215 -23.26 -3.26 -13.62
C ILE A 215 -24.02 -2.54 -14.74
N ARG A 216 -23.59 -1.34 -15.11
CA ARG A 216 -24.24 -0.55 -16.16
C ARG A 216 -24.19 -1.25 -17.52
N LEU A 217 -23.03 -1.78 -17.91
CA LEU A 217 -22.85 -2.42 -19.22
C LEU A 217 -23.64 -3.73 -19.34
N LEU A 218 -23.68 -4.54 -18.29
CA LEU A 218 -24.40 -5.82 -18.29
C LEU A 218 -25.91 -5.65 -18.16
N LEU A 219 -26.37 -4.82 -17.21
CA LEU A 219 -27.80 -4.63 -16.96
C LEU A 219 -28.44 -3.61 -17.90
N LYS A 220 -27.63 -2.81 -18.61
CA LYS A 220 -28.07 -1.72 -19.48
C LYS A 220 -29.00 -0.75 -18.74
N ARG A 221 -28.69 -0.47 -17.47
CA ARG A 221 -29.49 0.34 -16.54
C ARG A 221 -28.60 1.24 -15.69
N GLY A 222 -29.19 2.35 -15.24
CA GLY A 222 -28.52 3.34 -14.40
C GLY A 222 -27.62 4.31 -15.16
N PRO A 223 -27.21 5.41 -14.52
CA PRO A 223 -26.31 6.39 -15.12
C PRO A 223 -24.89 5.81 -15.29
N ALA A 224 -24.11 6.41 -16.18
CA ALA A 224 -22.67 6.21 -16.21
C ALA A 224 -22.03 6.78 -14.92
N PRO A 225 -20.91 6.20 -14.44
CA PRO A 225 -20.13 6.86 -13.41
C PRO A 225 -19.67 8.24 -13.90
N PRO A 226 -19.58 9.24 -13.02
CA PRO A 226 -19.23 10.61 -13.40
C PRO A 226 -17.87 10.63 -14.11
N PRO A 227 -17.64 11.53 -15.07
CA PRO A 227 -16.35 11.60 -15.76
C PRO A 227 -15.22 11.95 -14.76
N VAL A 228 -14.05 11.37 -14.98
CA VAL A 228 -12.86 11.68 -14.18
C VAL A 228 -12.45 13.12 -14.46
N TYR A 229 -12.28 13.94 -13.42
CA TYR A 229 -11.77 15.30 -13.57
C TYR A 229 -10.37 15.28 -14.21
N GLN A 230 -10.21 16.02 -15.31
CA GLN A 230 -8.95 16.11 -16.06
C GLN A 230 -8.30 17.46 -15.78
N GLY A 231 -7.58 17.55 -14.65
CA GLY A 231 -6.93 18.80 -14.23
C GLY A 231 -5.92 19.35 -15.25
N GLN A 232 -5.37 18.49 -16.11
CA GLN A 232 -4.49 18.92 -17.20
C GLN A 232 -5.19 19.73 -18.30
N ASP A 233 -6.53 19.66 -18.37
CA ASP A 233 -7.34 20.43 -19.32
C ASP A 233 -7.95 21.69 -18.69
N ASP A 234 -7.73 21.92 -17.38
CA ASP A 234 -8.25 23.08 -16.63
C ASP A 234 -7.17 24.17 -16.49
N PRO A 235 -7.33 25.35 -17.13
CA PRO A 235 -6.34 26.43 -17.06
C PRO A 235 -6.05 26.93 -15.64
N LYS A 236 -7.03 26.86 -14.73
CA LYS A 236 -6.82 27.26 -13.33
C LYS A 236 -5.94 26.27 -12.60
N ALA A 237 -6.17 24.97 -12.82
CA ALA A 237 -5.35 23.91 -12.26
C ALA A 237 -3.92 23.94 -12.83
N LEU A 238 -3.77 24.19 -14.13
CA LEU A 238 -2.46 24.37 -14.77
C LEU A 238 -1.70 25.58 -14.21
N LEU A 239 -2.36 26.72 -14.05
CA LEU A 239 -1.73 27.91 -13.45
C LEU A 239 -1.32 27.66 -11.99
N ALA A 240 -2.19 27.01 -11.20
CA ALA A 240 -1.86 26.63 -9.83
C ALA A 240 -0.65 25.68 -9.78
N THR A 241 -0.61 24.68 -10.66
CA THR A 241 0.50 23.73 -10.80
C THR A 241 1.81 24.44 -11.18
N LEU A 242 1.75 25.38 -12.14
CA LEU A 242 2.91 26.16 -12.54
C LEU A 242 3.46 27.01 -11.39
N ARG A 243 2.59 27.63 -10.60
CA ARG A 243 3.02 28.40 -9.41
C ARG A 243 3.78 27.53 -8.42
N VAL A 244 3.28 26.32 -8.14
CA VAL A 244 3.97 25.36 -7.27
C VAL A 244 5.35 25.00 -7.82
N PHE A 245 5.47 24.69 -9.12
CA PHE A 245 6.77 24.36 -9.73
C PHE A 245 7.76 25.52 -9.73
N LEU A 246 7.27 26.76 -9.78
CA LEU A 246 8.09 27.96 -9.75
C LEU A 246 8.35 28.48 -8.32
N GLY A 247 7.72 27.89 -7.29
CA GLY A 247 7.80 28.36 -5.91
C GLY A 247 7.13 29.72 -5.67
N LEU A 248 6.07 30.04 -6.43
CA LEU A 248 5.31 31.29 -6.37
C LEU A 248 4.11 31.22 -5.40
#